data_AF-A0A259U1B4-F1
#
_entry.id   AF-A0A259U1B4-F1
#
_cell.length_a   1.000
_cell.length_b   1.000
_cell.length_c   1.000
_cell.angle_alpha   90.00
_cell.angle_beta   90.00
_cell.angle_gamma   90.00
#
_symmetry.space_group_name_H-M   'P 1'
#
loop_
_entity.id
_entity.type
_entity.pdbx_description
1 polymer ?
#
loop_
_entity_poly.entity_id
_entity_poly.type
_entity_poly.pdbx_seq_one_letter_code
_entity_poly.pdbx_strand_id
1 'polypeptide(L)'
;MAVPEERILSLLVESRTGEPVAVLHRDPGQVSGLVSANGGRTVHGSVRVRDEAGLSVFAFTVGGTPEAEVVLRVVPAKVSSADVAAMRGGVEAAWRGAALAGWGAADEQSGLHNEPSIPAWVTVLRYAVHQLEGPLASIERRPAFELSRREHVRPAARLRGDAESVRAIRRSKGRGEWTHVRGVPVQSRMPVRVLGENEDIAAHRWIRQRLDLALSVLAQITREEARHPYAETGRRRALRESLDQIAAGLRRFRRQRPLAEAVGAPAMRKAPLVLRTRPVYREVFDALQALERGLDVGAGEVATAWLGTGRLYESWAVLRVVQVLADVLGAPAPEEPFGLAASGARVRIGRGTRNAIRLDGNGVRVDIAYEPRFPGPPGLLAQRPDVLLTLRAPGQPVRRAVLDAKYRRDDSTAYAMRHGAAGPPEAALGDLHRYRDAIVNKEGEPLVEAAAALFPFHATPTFENSRLWRAHATVGIGAVPLVPGEDEWLRRWILTWLSNDGRRS
;
A
#
# COMPACT_ATOMS: atom_id res chain seq x y z
N MET A 1 14.99 -19.77 19.64
CA MET A 1 15.52 -18.97 20.77
C MET A 1 14.72 -17.68 20.90
N ALA A 2 14.37 -17.21 22.11
CA ALA A 2 13.73 -15.90 22.28
C ALA A 2 14.80 -14.82 22.46
N VAL A 3 14.72 -13.73 21.70
CA VAL A 3 15.70 -12.63 21.73
C VAL A 3 14.93 -11.31 21.78
N PRO A 4 15.30 -10.35 22.64
CA PRO A 4 14.72 -9.01 22.61
C PRO A 4 14.99 -8.31 21.28
N GLU A 5 14.07 -7.45 20.84
CA GLU A 5 14.34 -6.52 19.73
C GLU A 5 15.54 -5.60 20.01
N GLU A 6 16.12 -5.04 18.95
CA GLU A 6 17.33 -4.19 18.97
C GLU A 6 18.60 -4.87 19.55
N ARG A 7 18.56 -6.19 19.80
CA ARG A 7 19.72 -6.94 20.28
C ARG A 7 20.74 -7.20 19.17
N ILE A 8 22.02 -7.06 19.50
CA ILE A 8 23.12 -7.49 18.63
C ILE A 8 23.54 -8.90 19.05
N LEU A 9 23.58 -9.80 18.08
CA LEU A 9 24.03 -11.18 18.21
C LEU A 9 25.31 -11.38 17.40
N SER A 10 26.23 -12.20 17.89
CA SER A 10 27.39 -12.65 17.13
C SER A 10 27.06 -13.97 16.46
N LEU A 11 27.39 -14.08 15.17
CA LEU A 11 27.15 -15.26 14.35
C LEU A 11 28.47 -15.75 13.77
N LEU A 12 28.71 -17.06 13.84
CA LEU A 12 29.83 -17.77 13.22
C LEU A 12 29.29 -19.04 12.56
N VAL A 13 29.57 -19.20 11.28
CA VAL A 13 29.16 -20.34 10.46
C VAL A 13 30.38 -20.84 9.72
N GLU A 14 30.65 -22.13 9.81
CA GLU A 14 31.80 -22.77 9.18
C GLU A 14 31.36 -24.01 8.41
N SER A 15 31.83 -24.14 7.17
CA SER A 15 31.59 -25.30 6.33
C SER A 15 32.35 -26.51 6.84
N ARG A 16 31.65 -27.63 7.04
CA ARG A 16 32.29 -28.93 7.34
C ARG A 16 32.69 -29.71 6.09
N THR A 17 32.17 -29.34 4.93
CA THR A 17 32.39 -30.02 3.65
C THR A 17 33.41 -29.31 2.76
N GLY A 18 33.86 -28.11 3.15
CA GLY A 18 34.77 -27.30 2.36
C GLY A 18 34.09 -26.45 1.27
N GLU A 19 32.78 -26.60 1.09
CA GLU A 19 31.97 -25.79 0.17
C GLU A 19 31.67 -24.40 0.75
N PRO A 20 31.42 -23.37 -0.08
CA PRO A 20 31.06 -22.02 0.38
C PRO A 20 29.76 -22.00 1.18
N VAL A 21 29.73 -21.21 2.26
CA VAL A 21 28.54 -20.99 3.08
C VAL A 21 27.94 -19.62 2.81
N ALA A 22 26.62 -19.52 2.85
CA ALA A 22 25.91 -18.26 2.81
C ALA A 22 24.87 -18.19 3.93
N VAL A 23 24.68 -16.99 4.47
CA VAL A 23 23.66 -16.70 5.47
C VAL A 23 22.64 -15.79 4.82
N LEU A 24 21.40 -16.27 4.77
CA LEU A 24 20.29 -15.57 4.15
C LEU A 24 19.32 -15.11 5.24
N HIS A 25 18.82 -13.89 5.07
CA HIS A 25 17.79 -13.34 5.94
C HIS A 25 16.81 -12.51 5.09
N ARG A 26 15.54 -12.45 5.52
CA ARG A 26 14.48 -11.72 4.78
C ARG A 26 14.79 -10.24 4.58
N ASP A 27 15.40 -9.61 5.58
CA ASP A 27 15.96 -8.26 5.54
C ASP A 27 17.47 -8.39 5.31
N PRO A 28 17.99 -8.07 4.10
CA PRO A 28 19.41 -8.08 3.81
C PRO A 28 20.23 -7.19 4.75
N GLY A 29 19.60 -6.15 5.32
CA GLY A 29 20.23 -5.28 6.30
C GLY A 29 20.50 -5.92 7.66
N GLN A 30 19.93 -7.10 7.96
CA GLN A 30 20.29 -7.88 9.16
C GLN A 30 21.56 -8.70 8.97
N VAL A 31 21.86 -9.10 7.74
CA VAL A 31 23.06 -9.88 7.38
C VAL A 31 24.17 -9.03 6.75
N SER A 32 23.93 -7.74 6.51
CA SER A 32 24.90 -6.83 5.89
C SER A 32 26.18 -6.62 6.72
N GLY A 33 26.16 -6.96 8.01
CA GLY A 33 27.32 -6.92 8.90
C GLY A 33 28.14 -8.22 8.94
N LEU A 34 27.76 -9.22 8.13
CA LEU A 34 28.48 -10.49 8.03
C LEU A 34 29.61 -10.40 7.01
N VAL A 35 30.74 -10.99 7.36
CA VAL A 35 31.95 -11.05 6.55
C VAL A 35 32.25 -12.51 6.21
N SER A 36 32.62 -12.74 4.95
CA SER A 36 33.05 -14.04 4.46
C SER A 36 34.57 -14.15 4.54
N ALA A 37 35.06 -15.28 5.03
CA ALA A 37 36.47 -15.61 5.19
C ALA A 37 36.78 -17.00 4.58
N ASN A 38 38.08 -17.37 4.54
CA ASN A 38 38.55 -18.69 4.12
C ASN A 38 38.04 -19.15 2.74
N GLY A 39 37.95 -18.22 1.78
CA GLY A 39 37.46 -18.50 0.42
C GLY A 39 35.96 -18.78 0.34
N GLY A 40 35.16 -18.26 1.28
CA GLY A 40 33.71 -18.48 1.32
C GLY A 40 33.27 -19.55 2.31
N ARG A 41 34.21 -20.28 2.92
CA ARG A 41 33.92 -21.44 3.79
C ARG A 41 33.53 -21.05 5.21
N THR A 42 33.78 -19.80 5.60
CA THR A 42 33.41 -19.30 6.92
C THR A 42 32.70 -17.96 6.76
N VAL A 43 31.57 -17.78 7.43
CA VAL A 43 30.88 -16.49 7.54
C VAL A 43 30.77 -16.12 9.00
N HIS A 44 31.18 -14.92 9.36
CA HIS A 44 31.10 -14.44 10.73
C HIS A 44 30.76 -12.95 10.80
N GLY A 45 30.20 -12.50 11.93
CA GLY A 45 29.95 -11.09 12.16
C GLY A 45 28.84 -10.83 13.14
N SER A 46 28.38 -9.58 13.17
CA SER A 46 27.27 -9.16 14.03
C SER A 46 25.98 -9.10 13.23
N VAL A 47 24.96 -9.78 13.75
CA VAL A 47 23.58 -9.70 13.29
C VAL A 47 22.82 -8.80 14.27
N ARG A 48 22.22 -7.72 13.75
CA ARG A 48 21.36 -6.86 14.57
C ARG A 48 19.92 -7.28 14.37
N VAL A 49 19.33 -7.87 15.42
CA VAL A 49 17.90 -8.11 15.49
C VAL A 49 17.21 -6.75 15.50
N ARG A 50 16.52 -6.41 14.41
CA ARG A 50 15.85 -5.11 14.25
C ARG A 50 14.49 -5.10 14.95
N ASP A 51 13.70 -4.06 14.70
CA ASP A 51 12.36 -3.86 15.23
C ASP A 51 11.33 -4.81 14.60
N GLU A 52 11.64 -6.09 14.42
CA GLU A 52 10.75 -7.06 13.77
C GLU A 52 10.19 -8.06 14.79
N ALA A 53 9.28 -7.61 15.67
CA ALA A 53 8.60 -8.51 16.60
C ALA A 53 7.93 -9.66 15.85
N GLY A 54 8.15 -10.89 16.32
CA GLY A 54 7.76 -12.09 15.61
C GLY A 54 8.93 -13.04 15.42
N LEU A 55 9.08 -13.63 14.22
CA LEU A 55 9.86 -14.85 14.07
C LEU A 55 11.25 -14.78 13.42
N SER A 56 11.87 -13.69 12.97
CA SER A 56 13.24 -13.67 12.35
C SER A 56 14.02 -15.01 12.13
N VAL A 57 14.05 -15.53 10.89
CA VAL A 57 14.82 -16.73 10.52
C VAL A 57 16.04 -16.38 9.71
N PHE A 58 17.15 -17.02 10.10
CA PHE A 58 18.38 -17.07 9.35
C PHE A 58 18.47 -18.44 8.69
N ALA A 59 18.52 -18.46 7.36
CA ALA A 59 18.72 -19.68 6.59
C ALA A 59 20.20 -19.78 6.20
N PHE A 60 20.75 -20.99 6.30
CA PHE A 60 22.15 -21.27 6.03
C PHE A 60 22.23 -22.22 4.84
N THR A 61 22.97 -21.81 3.82
CA THR A 61 23.20 -22.65 2.63
C THR A 61 24.66 -23.04 2.53
N VAL A 62 24.94 -24.26 2.09
CA VAL A 62 26.28 -24.75 1.78
C VAL A 62 26.30 -25.21 0.33
N GLY A 63 27.22 -24.66 -0.49
CA GLY A 63 27.25 -24.94 -1.93
C GLY A 63 25.98 -24.53 -2.69
N GLY A 64 25.16 -23.63 -2.11
CA GLY A 64 23.86 -23.22 -2.65
C GLY A 64 22.67 -24.07 -2.20
N THR A 65 22.90 -25.16 -1.46
CA THR A 65 21.84 -26.01 -0.91
C THR A 65 21.50 -25.57 0.51
N PRO A 66 20.21 -25.44 0.88
CA PRO A 66 19.80 -25.16 2.26
C PRO A 66 20.17 -26.31 3.21
N GLU A 67 20.89 -26.01 4.29
CA GLU A 67 21.37 -27.01 5.27
C GLU A 67 20.74 -26.82 6.66
N ALA A 68 20.47 -25.58 7.06
CA ALA A 68 19.91 -25.30 8.38
C ALA A 68 19.12 -24.00 8.40
N GLU A 69 18.25 -23.89 9.40
CA GLU A 69 17.55 -22.66 9.77
C GLU A 69 17.70 -22.40 11.27
N VAL A 70 18.00 -21.16 11.63
CA VAL A 70 17.94 -20.68 13.02
C VAL A 70 16.78 -19.71 13.15
N VAL A 71 15.79 -20.11 13.94
CA VAL A 71 14.59 -19.33 14.23
C VAL A 71 14.78 -18.52 15.52
N LEU A 72 14.80 -17.19 15.39
CA LEU A 72 14.79 -16.27 16.51
C LEU A 72 13.37 -15.72 16.71
N ARG A 73 12.77 -16.05 17.85
CA ARG A 73 11.56 -15.39 18.30
C ARG A 73 11.96 -14.02 18.87
N VAL A 74 11.78 -12.98 18.07
CA VAL A 74 12.01 -11.60 18.47
C VAL A 74 10.84 -11.14 19.34
N VAL A 75 11.16 -10.87 20.60
CA VAL A 75 10.18 -10.39 21.59
C VAL A 75 10.21 -8.87 21.59
N PRO A 76 9.05 -8.20 21.45
CA PRO A 76 8.99 -6.75 21.59
C PRO A 76 9.43 -6.35 23.00
N ALA A 77 10.26 -5.32 23.11
CA ALA A 77 10.80 -4.86 24.39
C ALA A 77 9.90 -3.80 25.04
N LYS A 78 9.06 -3.10 24.26
CA LYS A 78 8.30 -1.92 24.72
C LYS A 78 6.81 -2.16 24.91
N VAL A 79 6.27 -3.18 24.26
CA VAL A 79 4.86 -3.59 24.30
C VAL A 79 4.75 -5.10 24.49
N SER A 80 3.59 -5.59 24.91
CA SER A 80 3.33 -7.02 24.98
C SER A 80 3.08 -7.64 23.60
N SER A 81 3.21 -8.96 23.49
CA SER A 81 2.82 -9.68 22.27
C SER A 81 1.32 -9.52 21.95
N ALA A 82 0.48 -9.33 22.96
CA ALA A 82 -0.95 -9.09 22.79
C ALA A 82 -1.20 -7.70 22.17
N ASP A 83 -0.45 -6.68 22.60
CA ASP A 83 -0.51 -5.35 22.00
C ASP A 83 -0.09 -5.40 20.53
N VAL A 84 0.98 -6.11 20.20
CA VAL A 84 1.41 -6.27 18.79
C VAL A 84 0.32 -6.94 17.95
N ALA A 85 -0.33 -7.97 18.48
CA ALA A 85 -1.44 -8.62 17.80
C ALA A 85 -2.65 -7.68 17.62
N ALA A 86 -2.99 -6.89 18.65
CA ALA A 86 -4.09 -5.93 18.59
C ALA A 86 -3.80 -4.77 17.61
N MET A 87 -2.56 -4.24 17.61
CA MET A 87 -2.13 -3.22 16.65
C MET A 87 -2.22 -3.73 15.21
N ARG A 88 -1.73 -4.95 14.98
CA ARG A 88 -1.83 -5.63 13.68
C ARG A 88 -3.26 -5.80 13.24
N GLY A 89 -4.12 -6.33 14.12
CA GLY A 89 -5.56 -6.46 13.85
C GLY A 89 -6.22 -5.12 13.52
N GLY A 90 -5.88 -4.04 14.21
CA GLY A 90 -6.40 -2.70 13.94
C GLY A 90 -5.96 -2.14 12.57
N VAL A 91 -4.70 -2.31 12.19
CA VAL A 91 -4.17 -1.88 10.88
C VAL A 91 -4.79 -2.71 9.76
N GLU A 92 -4.84 -4.03 9.91
CA GLU A 92 -5.49 -4.93 8.95
C GLU A 92 -6.98 -4.62 8.82
N ALA A 93 -7.69 -4.35 9.93
CA ALA A 93 -9.10 -3.98 9.89
C ALA A 93 -9.34 -2.66 9.15
N ALA A 94 -8.46 -1.66 9.31
CA ALA A 94 -8.55 -0.41 8.55
C ALA A 94 -8.30 -0.65 7.04
N TRP A 95 -7.38 -1.54 6.69
CA TRP A 95 -7.11 -1.88 5.28
C TRP A 95 -8.20 -2.77 4.67
N ARG A 96 -8.76 -3.69 5.45
CA ARG A 96 -9.93 -4.49 5.08
C ARG A 96 -11.17 -3.64 4.93
N GLY A 97 -11.49 -2.79 5.91
CA GLY A 97 -12.60 -1.84 5.85
C GLY A 97 -12.48 -0.95 4.63
N ALA A 98 -11.26 -0.48 4.33
CA ALA A 98 -11.01 0.31 3.14
C ALA A 98 -11.31 -0.44 1.83
N ALA A 99 -10.96 -1.71 1.77
CA ALA A 99 -11.22 -2.52 0.59
C ALA A 99 -12.66 -3.05 0.53
N LEU A 100 -13.33 -3.28 1.68
CA LEU A 100 -14.68 -3.84 1.85
C LEU A 100 -15.80 -2.79 1.85
N ALA A 101 -15.53 -1.51 2.10
CA ALA A 101 -16.49 -0.41 1.93
C ALA A 101 -17.12 -0.40 0.52
N GLY A 102 -16.43 -0.96 -0.49
CA GLY A 102 -16.97 -1.21 -1.82
C GLY A 102 -17.81 -2.49 -2.00
N TRP A 103 -17.92 -3.39 -1.02
CA TRP A 103 -18.36 -4.79 -1.15
C TRP A 103 -19.70 -5.13 -0.53
N GLY A 104 -20.42 -4.19 0.11
CA GLY A 104 -21.55 -4.44 1.02
C GLY A 104 -22.74 -5.30 0.55
N ALA A 105 -22.66 -6.03 -0.56
CA ALA A 105 -23.65 -7.01 -1.02
C ALA A 105 -23.06 -8.38 -1.46
N ALA A 106 -21.73 -8.57 -1.53
CA ALA A 106 -21.12 -9.77 -2.12
C ALA A 106 -20.73 -10.86 -1.09
N ASP A 107 -20.55 -10.51 0.17
CA ASP A 107 -20.05 -11.43 1.21
C ASP A 107 -21.14 -12.45 1.66
N GLU A 108 -22.40 -12.02 1.73
CA GLU A 108 -23.55 -12.88 2.08
C GLU A 108 -23.87 -13.95 1.02
N GLN A 109 -23.51 -13.73 -0.24
CA GLN A 109 -23.81 -14.64 -1.35
C GLN A 109 -22.69 -15.63 -1.64
N SER A 110 -21.51 -15.46 -1.03
CA SER A 110 -20.33 -16.23 -1.42
C SER A 110 -20.43 -17.71 -1.04
N GLY A 111 -21.12 -18.08 0.05
CA GLY A 111 -21.36 -19.48 0.45
C GLY A 111 -20.10 -20.36 0.56
N LEU A 112 -18.91 -19.77 0.48
CA LEU A 112 -17.64 -20.45 0.40
C LEU A 112 -17.10 -20.63 1.81
N HIS A 113 -17.04 -21.87 2.26
CA HIS A 113 -16.41 -22.23 3.53
C HIS A 113 -14.95 -21.74 3.54
N ASN A 114 -14.59 -20.92 4.54
CA ASN A 114 -13.19 -20.59 4.80
C ASN A 114 -12.43 -21.87 5.11
N GLU A 115 -11.57 -22.33 4.19
CA GLU A 115 -10.56 -23.31 4.52
C GLU A 115 -9.60 -22.69 5.56
N PRO A 116 -9.36 -23.33 6.72
CA PRO A 116 -8.48 -22.78 7.77
C PRO A 116 -7.04 -22.50 7.30
N SER A 117 -6.66 -23.04 6.14
CA SER A 117 -5.34 -22.93 5.50
C SER A 117 -5.21 -21.75 4.53
N ILE A 118 -6.29 -21.07 4.13
CA ILE A 118 -6.24 -20.04 3.09
C ILE A 118 -6.83 -18.72 3.62
N PRO A 119 -6.12 -17.59 3.49
CA PRO A 119 -6.66 -16.28 3.89
C PRO A 119 -7.96 -15.94 3.16
N ALA A 120 -8.92 -15.33 3.86
CA ALA A 120 -10.25 -15.02 3.32
C ALA A 120 -10.20 -14.19 2.02
N TRP A 121 -9.26 -13.26 1.89
CA TRP A 121 -9.09 -12.47 0.66
C TRP A 121 -8.71 -13.32 -0.56
N VAL A 122 -8.04 -14.46 -0.38
CA VAL A 122 -7.73 -15.38 -1.48
C VAL A 122 -8.99 -16.11 -1.94
N THR A 123 -9.87 -16.48 -1.01
CA THR A 123 -11.20 -17.03 -1.33
C THR A 123 -12.01 -16.05 -2.17
N VAL A 124 -11.98 -14.78 -1.77
CA VAL A 124 -12.60 -13.68 -2.50
C VAL A 124 -12.02 -13.51 -3.91
N LEU A 125 -10.69 -13.59 -4.07
CA LEU A 125 -10.05 -13.54 -5.39
C LEU A 125 -10.43 -14.71 -6.27
N ARG A 126 -10.47 -15.93 -5.72
CA ARG A 126 -10.90 -17.13 -6.45
C ARG A 126 -12.31 -16.95 -6.99
N TYR A 127 -13.23 -16.48 -6.14
CA TYR A 127 -14.59 -16.18 -6.54
C TYR A 127 -14.65 -15.13 -7.66
N ALA A 128 -13.95 -14.01 -7.51
CA ALA A 128 -13.91 -12.96 -8.53
C ALA A 128 -13.36 -13.47 -9.89
N VAL A 129 -12.32 -14.31 -9.87
CA VAL A 129 -11.79 -14.95 -11.09
C VAL A 129 -12.79 -15.91 -11.71
N HIS A 130 -13.51 -16.69 -10.90
CA HIS A 130 -14.55 -17.59 -11.39
C HIS A 130 -15.69 -16.83 -12.07
N GLN A 131 -16.12 -15.70 -11.48
CA GLN A 131 -17.17 -14.84 -12.04
C GLN A 131 -16.79 -14.21 -13.40
N LEU A 132 -15.50 -14.18 -13.76
CA LEU A 132 -15.05 -13.73 -15.08
C LEU A 132 -15.22 -14.78 -16.18
N GLU A 133 -15.31 -16.08 -15.85
CA GLU A 133 -15.26 -17.17 -16.83
C GLU A 133 -16.39 -17.12 -17.85
N GLY A 134 -17.64 -17.05 -17.38
CA GLY A 134 -18.83 -17.02 -18.24
C GLY A 134 -18.91 -15.76 -19.11
N PRO A 135 -18.84 -14.55 -18.52
CA PRO A 135 -18.94 -13.30 -19.27
C PRO A 135 -17.81 -13.12 -20.30
N LEU A 136 -16.56 -13.44 -19.96
CA LEU A 136 -15.44 -13.34 -20.91
C LEU A 136 -15.56 -14.36 -22.04
N ALA A 137 -16.01 -15.59 -21.78
CA ALA A 137 -16.29 -16.55 -22.83
C ALA A 137 -17.42 -16.06 -23.77
N SER A 138 -18.41 -15.33 -23.24
CA SER A 138 -19.45 -14.70 -24.06
C SER A 138 -18.90 -13.56 -24.93
N ILE A 139 -18.01 -12.73 -24.39
CA ILE A 139 -17.32 -11.69 -25.16
C ILE A 139 -16.42 -12.29 -26.24
N GLU A 140 -15.73 -13.39 -25.95
CA GLU A 140 -14.89 -14.08 -26.94
C GLU A 140 -15.71 -14.61 -28.12
N ARG A 141 -16.91 -15.16 -27.86
CA ARG A 141 -17.83 -15.62 -28.91
C ARG A 141 -18.45 -14.48 -29.71
N ARG A 142 -18.79 -13.37 -29.06
CA ARG A 142 -19.51 -12.22 -29.67
C ARG A 142 -18.94 -10.89 -29.17
N PRO A 143 -17.75 -10.51 -29.64
CA PRO A 143 -17.10 -9.29 -29.21
C PRO A 143 -17.84 -8.06 -29.74
N ALA A 144 -17.89 -7.01 -28.93
CA ALA A 144 -18.24 -5.69 -29.39
C ALA A 144 -17.19 -5.19 -30.39
N PHE A 145 -17.65 -4.47 -31.40
CA PHE A 145 -16.79 -3.83 -32.36
C PHE A 145 -17.23 -2.39 -32.59
N GLU A 146 -16.30 -1.58 -33.02
CA GLU A 146 -16.55 -0.26 -33.58
C GLU A 146 -16.27 -0.31 -35.07
N LEU A 147 -17.06 0.43 -35.86
CA LEU A 147 -16.80 0.55 -37.29
C LEU A 147 -15.63 1.51 -37.50
N SER A 148 -14.55 1.02 -38.12
CA SER A 148 -13.38 1.83 -38.41
C SER A 148 -12.88 1.61 -39.84
N ARG A 149 -12.27 2.65 -40.43
CA ARG A 149 -11.70 2.58 -41.78
C ARG A 149 -10.21 2.21 -41.70
N ARG A 150 -9.90 0.93 -41.91
CA ARG A 150 -8.53 0.40 -41.94
C ARG A 150 -7.98 0.38 -43.37
N GLU A 151 -6.68 0.63 -43.50
CA GLU A 151 -6.00 0.60 -44.80
C GLU A 151 -5.73 -0.85 -45.19
N HIS A 152 -6.35 -1.30 -46.28
CA HIS A 152 -6.15 -2.62 -46.87
C HIS A 152 -5.51 -2.47 -48.23
N VAL A 153 -4.40 -3.17 -48.44
CA VAL A 153 -3.78 -3.28 -49.76
C VAL A 153 -4.61 -4.21 -50.61
N ARG A 154 -5.13 -3.71 -51.74
CA ARG A 154 -5.90 -4.50 -52.70
C ARG A 154 -5.25 -4.42 -54.08
N PRO A 155 -5.37 -5.48 -54.90
CA PRO A 155 -4.99 -5.40 -56.31
C PRO A 155 -5.72 -4.23 -56.98
N ALA A 156 -5.02 -3.44 -57.79
CA ALA A 156 -5.58 -2.29 -58.47
C ALA A 156 -6.78 -2.67 -59.36
N ALA A 157 -6.75 -3.88 -59.94
CA ALA A 157 -7.86 -4.43 -60.73
C ALA A 157 -9.17 -4.63 -59.93
N ARG A 158 -9.12 -4.67 -58.59
CA ARG A 158 -10.30 -4.82 -57.71
C ARG A 158 -10.86 -3.48 -57.20
N LEU A 159 -10.34 -2.35 -57.68
CA LEU A 159 -10.87 -1.03 -57.32
C LEU A 159 -12.24 -0.81 -57.95
N ARG A 160 -13.22 -0.42 -57.13
CA ARG A 160 -14.63 -0.30 -57.57
C ARG A 160 -14.99 1.09 -58.13
N GLY A 161 -14.04 2.02 -58.13
CA GLY A 161 -14.28 3.41 -58.58
C GLY A 161 -15.09 4.25 -57.58
N ASP A 162 -15.18 3.81 -56.32
CA ASP A 162 -15.78 4.58 -55.23
C ASP A 162 -14.88 5.72 -54.74
N ALA A 163 -15.43 6.60 -53.89
CA ALA A 163 -14.70 7.76 -53.37
C ALA A 163 -13.42 7.39 -52.59
N GLU A 164 -13.30 6.18 -52.05
CA GLU A 164 -12.07 5.70 -51.40
C GLU A 164 -11.04 5.20 -52.42
N SER A 165 -11.46 4.50 -53.47
CA SER A 165 -10.58 4.11 -54.59
C SER A 165 -9.99 5.33 -55.28
N VAL A 166 -10.79 6.37 -55.54
CA VAL A 166 -10.31 7.62 -56.15
C VAL A 166 -9.33 8.34 -55.23
N ARG A 167 -9.61 8.41 -53.92
CA ARG A 167 -8.69 9.01 -52.94
C ARG A 167 -7.40 8.22 -52.78
N ALA A 168 -7.45 6.88 -52.85
CA ALA A 168 -6.27 6.02 -52.84
C ALA A 168 -5.37 6.27 -54.04
N ILE A 169 -5.96 6.38 -55.24
CA ILE A 169 -5.26 6.72 -56.49
C ILE A 169 -4.61 8.09 -56.40
N ARG A 170 -5.35 9.12 -55.95
CA ARG A 170 -4.82 10.49 -55.82
C ARG A 170 -3.64 10.61 -54.83
N ARG A 171 -3.57 9.73 -53.83
CA ARG A 171 -2.48 9.74 -52.85
C ARG A 171 -1.20 9.08 -53.37
N SER A 172 -1.27 8.31 -54.45
CA SER A 172 -0.12 7.65 -55.10
C SER A 172 0.80 6.85 -54.15
N LYS A 173 0.22 6.22 -53.11
CA LYS A 173 0.96 5.41 -52.13
C LYS A 173 0.94 3.90 -52.44
N GLY A 174 0.73 3.53 -53.70
CA GLY A 174 0.69 2.13 -54.10
C GLY A 174 2.08 1.47 -54.04
N ARG A 175 2.13 0.18 -54.37
CA ARG A 175 3.38 -0.58 -54.52
C ARG A 175 3.28 -1.57 -55.68
N GLY A 176 4.43 -1.97 -56.21
CA GLY A 176 4.53 -2.91 -57.33
C GLY A 176 4.51 -2.21 -58.69
N GLU A 177 4.47 -3.01 -59.75
CA GLU A 177 4.53 -2.53 -61.14
C GLU A 177 3.36 -1.61 -61.49
N TRP A 178 3.63 -0.66 -62.38
CA TRP A 178 2.58 0.20 -62.93
C TRP A 178 1.66 -0.60 -63.84
N THR A 179 0.37 -0.41 -63.64
CA THR A 179 -0.70 -0.99 -64.44
C THR A 179 -1.73 0.09 -64.75
N HIS A 180 -2.62 -0.17 -65.70
CA HIS A 180 -3.68 0.76 -66.06
C HIS A 180 -5.02 0.21 -65.56
N VAL A 181 -5.72 0.99 -64.74
CA VAL A 181 -7.08 0.68 -64.31
C VAL A 181 -8.00 1.76 -64.86
N ARG A 182 -8.90 1.37 -65.78
CA ARG A 182 -9.83 2.29 -66.47
C ARG A 182 -9.10 3.50 -67.11
N GLY A 183 -7.95 3.25 -67.74
CA GLY A 183 -7.14 4.28 -68.41
C GLY A 183 -6.26 5.13 -67.49
N VAL A 184 -6.30 4.92 -66.16
CA VAL A 184 -5.46 5.65 -65.21
C VAL A 184 -4.25 4.80 -64.81
N PRO A 185 -3.00 5.31 -64.92
CA PRO A 185 -1.82 4.60 -64.44
C PRO A 185 -1.83 4.56 -62.90
N VAL A 186 -1.76 3.35 -62.35
CA VAL A 186 -1.75 3.08 -60.91
C VAL A 186 -0.77 1.94 -60.62
N GLN A 187 -0.22 1.88 -59.41
CA GLN A 187 0.60 0.72 -59.02
C GLN A 187 -0.29 -0.50 -58.76
N SER A 188 0.19 -1.69 -59.10
CA SER A 188 -0.57 -2.95 -59.10
C SER A 188 -1.19 -3.32 -57.76
N ARG A 189 -0.67 -2.77 -56.65
CA ARG A 189 -1.28 -2.85 -55.33
C ARG A 189 -1.52 -1.46 -54.75
N MET A 190 -2.78 -1.18 -54.43
CA MET A 190 -3.22 0.13 -53.93
C MET A 190 -3.74 0.00 -52.50
N PRO A 191 -3.31 0.88 -51.57
CA PRO A 191 -3.88 0.93 -50.24
C PRO A 191 -5.22 1.66 -50.26
N VAL A 192 -6.30 0.96 -49.93
CA VAL A 192 -7.65 1.51 -49.88
C VAL A 192 -8.15 1.45 -48.44
N ARG A 193 -8.77 2.52 -47.96
CA ARG A 193 -9.41 2.51 -46.64
C ARG A 193 -10.79 1.85 -46.75
N VAL A 194 -10.95 0.70 -46.10
CA VAL A 194 -12.19 -0.07 -46.10
C VAL A 194 -12.83 0.02 -44.72
N LEU A 195 -14.14 0.30 -44.67
CA LEU A 195 -14.90 0.22 -43.43
C LEU A 195 -15.02 -1.23 -43.01
N GLY A 196 -14.60 -1.54 -41.79
CA GLY A 196 -14.69 -2.88 -41.22
C GLY A 196 -14.93 -2.82 -39.73
N GLU A 197 -15.33 -3.96 -39.18
CA GLU A 197 -15.45 -4.16 -37.75
C GLU A 197 -14.05 -4.15 -37.12
N ASN A 198 -13.90 -3.38 -36.05
CA ASN A 198 -12.69 -3.32 -35.26
C ASN A 198 -13.01 -3.71 -33.82
N GLU A 199 -12.43 -4.80 -33.36
CA GLU A 199 -12.56 -5.29 -32.00
C GLU A 199 -11.53 -4.66 -31.06
N ASP A 200 -10.53 -3.95 -31.57
CA ASP A 200 -9.61 -3.16 -30.76
C ASP A 200 -10.26 -1.84 -30.32
N ILE A 201 -11.28 -1.98 -29.46
CA ILE A 201 -12.09 -0.89 -28.90
C ILE A 201 -11.64 -0.53 -27.49
N ALA A 202 -12.05 0.65 -27.05
CA ALA A 202 -11.79 1.17 -25.70
C ALA A 202 -12.12 0.17 -24.58
N ALA A 203 -13.25 -0.55 -24.67
CA ALA A 203 -13.68 -1.50 -23.64
C ALA A 203 -12.72 -2.69 -23.49
N HIS A 204 -12.28 -3.29 -24.60
CA HIS A 204 -11.37 -4.45 -24.57
C HIS A 204 -9.97 -4.05 -24.09
N ARG A 205 -9.48 -2.87 -24.50
CA ARG A 205 -8.22 -2.32 -23.97
C ARG A 205 -8.30 -2.06 -22.48
N TRP A 206 -9.43 -1.52 -21.99
CA TRP A 206 -9.65 -1.29 -20.57
C TRP A 206 -9.61 -2.60 -19.79
N ILE A 207 -10.39 -3.62 -20.20
CA ILE A 207 -10.41 -4.96 -19.57
C ILE A 207 -8.99 -5.54 -19.53
N ARG A 208 -8.27 -5.50 -20.66
CA ARG A 208 -6.89 -6.00 -20.74
C ARG A 208 -5.96 -5.27 -19.76
N GLN A 209 -6.02 -3.94 -19.71
CA GLN A 209 -5.20 -3.15 -18.78
C GLN A 209 -5.48 -3.51 -17.31
N ARG A 210 -6.73 -3.83 -16.95
CA ARG A 210 -7.07 -4.27 -15.59
C ARG A 210 -6.52 -5.66 -15.27
N LEU A 211 -6.62 -6.61 -16.20
CA LEU A 211 -6.00 -7.93 -16.06
C LEU A 211 -4.47 -7.83 -15.93
N ASP A 212 -3.83 -6.97 -16.72
CA ASP A 212 -2.39 -6.69 -16.63
C ASP A 212 -2.00 -6.13 -15.25
N LEU A 213 -2.77 -5.17 -14.73
CA LEU A 213 -2.57 -4.61 -13.39
C LEU A 213 -2.72 -5.69 -12.31
N ALA A 214 -3.80 -6.46 -12.35
CA ALA A 214 -4.06 -7.54 -11.39
C ALA A 214 -2.93 -8.58 -11.37
N LEU A 215 -2.44 -8.99 -12.55
CA LEU A 215 -1.28 -9.89 -12.66
C LEU A 215 0.00 -9.30 -12.07
N SER A 216 0.22 -7.99 -12.23
CA SER A 216 1.40 -7.32 -11.65
C SER A 216 1.35 -7.27 -10.12
N VAL A 217 0.16 -7.05 -9.55
CA VAL A 217 -0.07 -7.03 -8.09
C VAL A 217 0.11 -8.43 -7.52
N LEU A 218 -0.52 -9.45 -8.12
CA LEU A 218 -0.32 -10.85 -7.72
C LEU A 218 1.15 -11.26 -7.77
N ALA A 219 1.86 -10.90 -8.84
CA ALA A 219 3.29 -11.21 -8.95
C ALA A 219 4.14 -10.51 -7.87
N GLN A 220 3.71 -9.36 -7.35
CA GLN A 220 4.37 -8.77 -6.18
C GLN A 220 4.01 -9.51 -4.90
N ILE A 221 2.73 -9.78 -4.65
CA ILE A 221 2.29 -10.54 -3.46
C ILE A 221 3.02 -11.89 -3.40
N THR A 222 3.07 -12.63 -4.52
CA THR A 222 3.81 -13.90 -4.61
C THR A 222 5.31 -13.71 -4.35
N ARG A 223 5.94 -12.63 -4.84
CA ARG A 223 7.35 -12.34 -4.56
C ARG A 223 7.60 -11.98 -3.10
N GLU A 224 6.70 -11.25 -2.47
CA GLU A 224 6.75 -10.93 -1.05
C GLU A 224 6.61 -12.23 -0.25
N GLU A 225 5.58 -13.03 -0.51
CA GLU A 225 5.40 -14.35 0.10
C GLU A 225 6.56 -15.33 -0.17
N ALA A 226 7.26 -15.21 -1.31
CA ALA A 226 8.44 -16.01 -1.63
C ALA A 226 9.68 -15.57 -0.84
N ARG A 227 9.83 -14.27 -0.54
CA ARG A 227 10.88 -13.73 0.33
C ARG A 227 10.71 -14.09 1.80
N HIS A 228 9.57 -14.69 2.14
CA HIS A 228 9.34 -15.21 3.48
C HIS A 228 10.20 -16.47 3.65
N PRO A 229 11.15 -16.52 4.62
CA PRO A 229 12.10 -17.63 4.77
C PRO A 229 11.47 -18.99 5.12
N TYR A 230 10.14 -19.08 5.23
CA TYR A 230 9.41 -20.22 5.78
C TYR A 230 8.44 -20.80 4.76
N ALA A 231 8.94 -20.98 3.55
CA ALA A 231 8.21 -21.42 2.37
C ALA A 231 7.48 -22.76 2.53
N GLU A 232 7.78 -23.54 3.59
CA GLU A 232 7.46 -24.97 3.63
C GLU A 232 6.46 -25.40 4.73
N THR A 233 5.66 -24.48 5.28
CA THR A 233 4.47 -24.92 6.03
C THR A 233 3.33 -25.25 5.05
N GLY A 234 2.58 -26.34 5.28
CA GLY A 234 1.49 -26.77 4.40
C GLY A 234 0.45 -25.67 4.10
N ARG A 235 0.20 -24.78 5.07
CA ARG A 235 -0.64 -23.58 4.91
C ARG A 235 -0.11 -22.61 3.84
N ARG A 236 1.19 -22.33 3.81
CA ARG A 236 1.80 -21.40 2.85
C ARG A 236 1.95 -22.02 1.46
N ARG A 237 2.16 -23.33 1.39
CA ARG A 237 2.10 -24.06 0.12
C ARG A 237 0.71 -23.90 -0.51
N ALA A 238 -0.35 -24.15 0.26
CA ALA A 238 -1.73 -23.95 -0.19
C ALA A 238 -2.01 -22.49 -0.63
N LEU A 239 -1.49 -21.49 0.11
CA LEU A 239 -1.56 -20.09 -0.31
C LEU A 239 -0.87 -19.86 -1.67
N ARG A 240 0.37 -20.32 -1.84
CA ARG A 240 1.12 -20.14 -3.10
C ARG A 240 0.43 -20.80 -4.28
N GLU A 241 0.01 -22.05 -4.11
CA GLU A 241 -0.76 -22.79 -5.14
C GLU A 241 -2.03 -22.03 -5.53
N SER A 242 -2.72 -21.43 -4.55
CA SER A 242 -3.90 -20.60 -4.81
C SER A 242 -3.57 -19.35 -5.63
N LEU A 243 -2.51 -18.62 -5.26
CA LEU A 243 -2.08 -17.42 -6.00
C LEU A 243 -1.65 -17.77 -7.43
N ASP A 244 -0.98 -18.90 -7.62
CA ASP A 244 -0.56 -19.39 -8.93
C ASP A 244 -1.75 -19.79 -9.81
N GLN A 245 -2.76 -20.45 -9.24
CA GLN A 245 -4.01 -20.77 -9.93
C GLN A 245 -4.77 -19.52 -10.38
N ILE A 246 -4.93 -18.53 -9.48
CA ILE A 246 -5.53 -17.23 -9.79
C ILE A 246 -4.76 -16.55 -10.94
N ALA A 247 -3.44 -16.48 -10.83
CA ALA A 247 -2.60 -15.87 -11.86
C ALA A 247 -2.68 -16.62 -13.20
N ALA A 248 -2.77 -17.95 -13.20
CA ALA A 248 -2.96 -18.74 -14.41
C ALA A 248 -4.30 -18.44 -15.09
N GLY A 249 -5.39 -18.33 -14.32
CA GLY A 249 -6.72 -17.94 -14.83
C GLY A 249 -6.70 -16.57 -15.50
N LEU A 250 -6.13 -15.56 -14.85
CA LEU A 250 -6.02 -14.21 -15.42
C LEU A 250 -5.14 -14.17 -16.69
N ARG A 251 -4.03 -14.92 -16.72
CA ARG A 251 -3.18 -15.05 -17.92
C ARG A 251 -3.94 -15.70 -19.09
N ARG A 252 -4.79 -16.69 -18.81
CA ARG A 252 -5.65 -17.33 -19.82
C ARG A 252 -6.61 -16.30 -20.43
N PHE A 253 -7.36 -15.58 -19.61
CA PHE A 253 -8.29 -14.53 -20.07
C PHE A 253 -7.61 -13.46 -20.90
N ARG A 254 -6.44 -12.98 -20.45
CA ARG A 254 -5.65 -11.99 -21.17
C ARG A 254 -5.26 -12.42 -22.59
N ARG A 255 -5.13 -13.73 -22.83
CA ARG A 255 -4.73 -14.31 -24.12
C ARG A 255 -5.91 -14.64 -25.04
N GLN A 256 -7.15 -14.47 -24.59
CA GLN A 256 -8.34 -14.73 -25.39
C GLN A 256 -8.63 -13.58 -26.35
N ARG A 257 -9.29 -13.88 -27.48
CA ARG A 257 -9.87 -12.85 -28.34
C ARG A 257 -11.08 -12.25 -27.61
N PRO A 258 -11.33 -10.93 -27.70
CA PRO A 258 -10.58 -9.88 -28.41
C PRO A 258 -9.45 -9.24 -27.58
N LEU A 259 -9.26 -9.66 -26.33
CA LEU A 259 -8.33 -9.04 -25.39
C LEU A 259 -6.87 -9.17 -25.81
N ALA A 260 -6.49 -10.27 -26.46
CA ALA A 260 -5.13 -10.55 -26.92
C ALA A 260 -4.59 -9.52 -27.92
N GLU A 261 -5.47 -8.92 -28.72
CA GLU A 261 -5.12 -7.94 -29.77
C GLU A 261 -5.25 -6.49 -29.28
N ALA A 262 -5.89 -6.27 -28.12
CA ALA A 262 -6.16 -4.96 -27.55
C ALA A 262 -4.91 -4.33 -26.88
N VAL A 263 -3.82 -4.16 -27.64
CA VAL A 263 -2.50 -3.68 -27.16
C VAL A 263 -2.28 -2.21 -27.53
N GLY A 264 -1.69 -1.42 -26.61
CA GLY A 264 -1.01 -0.17 -27.00
C GLY A 264 -1.79 1.15 -26.85
N ALA A 265 -2.89 1.20 -26.10
CA ALA A 265 -3.51 2.48 -25.75
C ALA A 265 -2.89 3.10 -24.47
N PRO A 266 -2.90 4.45 -24.36
CA PRO A 266 -2.56 5.12 -23.10
C PRO A 266 -3.43 4.62 -21.94
N ALA A 267 -2.90 4.69 -20.72
CA ALA A 267 -3.58 4.23 -19.52
C ALA A 267 -4.96 4.88 -19.37
N MET A 268 -6.01 4.05 -19.36
CA MET A 268 -7.38 4.53 -19.31
C MET A 268 -7.83 4.68 -17.86
N ARG A 269 -8.11 5.92 -17.44
CA ARG A 269 -8.56 6.23 -16.07
C ARG A 269 -10.06 6.02 -15.85
N LYS A 270 -10.88 6.11 -16.90
CA LYS A 270 -12.35 5.96 -16.83
C LYS A 270 -12.80 4.73 -17.61
N ALA A 271 -13.72 3.98 -17.04
CA ALA A 271 -14.37 2.85 -17.69
C ALA A 271 -15.20 3.33 -18.90
N PRO A 272 -15.03 2.72 -20.09
CA PRO A 272 -15.86 3.01 -21.27
C PRO A 272 -17.35 2.73 -21.03
N LEU A 273 -18.22 3.50 -21.70
CA LEU A 273 -19.68 3.40 -21.53
C LEU A 273 -20.22 2.00 -21.83
N VAL A 274 -19.61 1.27 -22.77
CA VAL A 274 -19.98 -0.13 -23.11
C VAL A 274 -19.92 -1.06 -21.90
N LEU A 275 -18.99 -0.82 -20.96
CA LEU A 275 -18.89 -1.57 -19.69
C LEU A 275 -20.07 -1.31 -18.76
N ARG A 276 -20.82 -0.22 -18.96
CA ARG A 276 -22.01 0.10 -18.18
C ARG A 276 -23.29 -0.27 -18.93
N THR A 277 -23.33 -0.16 -20.25
CA THR A 277 -24.58 -0.29 -21.00
C THR A 277 -24.87 -1.69 -21.51
N ARG A 278 -23.88 -2.56 -21.73
CA ARG A 278 -24.09 -3.93 -22.22
C ARG A 278 -24.02 -4.94 -21.07
N PRO A 279 -25.02 -5.81 -20.86
CA PRO A 279 -25.10 -6.71 -19.71
C PRO A 279 -23.82 -7.54 -19.47
N VAL A 280 -23.37 -8.28 -20.48
CA VAL A 280 -22.16 -9.13 -20.40
C VAL A 280 -20.90 -8.32 -20.04
N TYR A 281 -20.79 -7.09 -20.53
CA TYR A 281 -19.64 -6.22 -20.23
C TYR A 281 -19.72 -5.62 -18.83
N ARG A 282 -20.93 -5.40 -18.33
CA ARG A 282 -21.18 -4.98 -16.94
C ARG A 282 -20.80 -6.08 -15.96
N GLU A 283 -21.15 -7.33 -16.26
CA GLU A 283 -20.74 -8.49 -15.46
C GLU A 283 -19.20 -8.58 -15.37
N VAL A 284 -18.49 -8.39 -16.48
CA VAL A 284 -17.01 -8.33 -16.46
C VAL A 284 -16.50 -7.15 -15.64
N PHE A 285 -17.11 -5.98 -15.76
CA PHE A 285 -16.73 -4.81 -14.99
C PHE A 285 -16.88 -5.05 -13.50
N ASP A 286 -18.03 -5.58 -13.06
CA ASP A 286 -18.31 -5.84 -11.65
C ASP A 286 -17.35 -6.92 -11.08
N ALA A 287 -17.09 -7.98 -11.85
CA ALA A 287 -16.12 -9.01 -11.45
C ALA A 287 -14.67 -8.49 -11.38
N LEU A 288 -14.27 -7.59 -12.28
CA LEU A 288 -12.95 -6.92 -12.20
C LEU A 288 -12.84 -5.97 -11.00
N GLN A 289 -13.92 -5.26 -10.67
CA GLN A 289 -13.95 -4.42 -9.46
C GLN A 289 -13.83 -5.27 -8.19
N ALA A 290 -14.48 -6.43 -8.14
CA ALA A 290 -14.31 -7.39 -7.04
C ALA A 290 -12.86 -7.93 -7.00
N LEU A 291 -12.27 -8.27 -8.15
CA LEU A 291 -10.88 -8.71 -8.21
C LEU A 291 -9.90 -7.64 -7.67
N GLU A 292 -10.04 -6.39 -8.11
CA GLU A 292 -9.16 -5.28 -7.70
C GLU A 292 -9.19 -5.06 -6.19
N ARG A 293 -10.38 -4.99 -5.59
CA ARG A 293 -10.48 -4.77 -4.14
C ARG A 293 -9.99 -5.97 -3.32
N GLY A 294 -10.18 -7.20 -3.81
CA GLY A 294 -9.63 -8.40 -3.15
C GLY A 294 -8.10 -8.41 -3.16
N LEU A 295 -7.49 -7.85 -4.22
CA LEU A 295 -6.05 -7.67 -4.31
C LEU A 295 -5.57 -6.57 -3.37
N ASP A 296 -6.36 -5.51 -3.17
CA ASP A 296 -6.06 -4.45 -2.21
C ASP A 296 -6.07 -4.98 -0.76
N VAL A 297 -7.05 -5.82 -0.38
CA VAL A 297 -7.06 -6.50 0.93
C VAL A 297 -5.79 -7.33 1.09
N GLY A 298 -5.51 -8.21 0.12
CA GLY A 298 -4.39 -9.14 0.20
C GLY A 298 -3.05 -8.45 0.28
N ALA A 299 -2.84 -7.41 -0.55
CA ALA A 299 -1.65 -6.60 -0.51
C ALA A 299 -1.52 -5.84 0.83
N GLY A 300 -2.64 -5.41 1.43
CA GLY A 300 -2.71 -4.93 2.80
C GLY A 300 -2.21 -5.97 3.80
N GLU A 301 -2.88 -7.11 3.96
CA GLU A 301 -2.51 -8.11 4.98
C GLU A 301 -1.05 -8.58 4.85
N VAL A 302 -0.61 -8.79 3.60
CA VAL A 302 0.80 -9.11 3.30
C VAL A 302 1.67 -7.96 3.79
N ALA A 303 1.42 -6.71 3.37
CA ALA A 303 2.18 -5.55 3.82
C ALA A 303 2.23 -5.40 5.35
N THR A 304 1.15 -5.71 6.09
CA THR A 304 1.14 -5.60 7.56
C THR A 304 2.08 -6.64 8.14
N ALA A 305 2.06 -7.87 7.62
CA ALA A 305 2.97 -8.95 8.03
C ALA A 305 4.46 -8.59 7.88
N TRP A 306 4.78 -7.66 6.96
CA TRP A 306 6.14 -7.13 6.75
C TRP A 306 6.49 -5.90 7.58
N LEU A 307 5.54 -5.25 8.26
CA LEU A 307 5.86 -4.09 9.10
C LEU A 307 6.67 -4.53 10.32
N GLY A 308 7.83 -3.91 10.51
CA GLY A 308 8.51 -3.91 11.81
C GLY A 308 7.61 -3.26 12.87
N THR A 309 7.75 -3.66 14.13
CA THR A 309 7.02 -3.17 15.31
C THR A 309 6.99 -1.65 15.38
N GLY A 310 8.08 -0.96 15.04
CA GLY A 310 8.12 0.50 15.04
C GLY A 310 7.14 1.11 14.02
N ARG A 311 7.18 0.61 12.77
CA ARG A 311 6.26 1.05 11.71
C ARG A 311 4.84 0.57 11.92
N LEU A 312 4.65 -0.59 12.52
CA LEU A 312 3.35 -1.10 12.93
C LEU A 312 2.73 -0.17 13.98
N TYR A 313 3.51 0.20 15.01
CA TYR A 313 3.09 1.13 16.05
C TYR A 313 2.71 2.49 15.48
N GLU A 314 3.54 3.06 14.60
CA GLU A 314 3.26 4.34 13.93
C GLU A 314 1.94 4.26 13.13
N SER A 315 1.81 3.25 12.27
CA SER A 315 0.60 3.06 11.43
C SER A 315 -0.66 2.90 12.29
N TRP A 316 -0.56 2.10 13.35
CA TRP A 316 -1.65 1.89 14.29
C TRP A 316 -2.01 3.16 15.08
N ALA A 317 -1.00 3.88 15.59
CA ALA A 317 -1.21 5.11 16.36
C ALA A 317 -1.90 6.19 15.52
N VAL A 318 -1.50 6.34 14.26
CA VAL A 318 -2.15 7.27 13.31
C VAL A 318 -3.63 6.91 13.10
N LEU A 319 -3.94 5.63 12.88
CA LEU A 319 -5.33 5.17 12.75
C LEU A 319 -6.13 5.40 14.04
N ARG A 320 -5.51 5.18 15.20
CA ARG A 320 -6.14 5.41 16.49
C ARG A 320 -6.42 6.90 16.74
N VAL A 321 -5.54 7.80 16.33
CA VAL A 321 -5.78 9.25 16.36
C VAL A 321 -7.02 9.62 15.57
N VAL A 322 -7.21 9.06 14.37
CA VAL A 322 -8.40 9.29 13.55
C VAL A 322 -9.66 8.83 14.27
N GLN A 323 -9.66 7.62 14.82
CA GLN A 323 -10.80 7.06 15.55
C GLN A 323 -11.17 7.91 16.76
N VAL A 324 -10.20 8.24 17.62
CA VAL A 324 -10.46 9.03 18.84
C VAL A 324 -10.92 10.45 18.48
N LEU A 325 -10.37 11.08 17.44
CA LEU A 325 -10.85 12.39 16.98
C LEU A 325 -12.29 12.32 16.46
N ALA A 326 -12.63 11.29 15.68
CA ALA A 326 -14.00 11.10 15.18
C ALA A 326 -14.99 10.95 16.33
N ASP A 327 -14.66 10.11 17.32
CA ASP A 327 -15.47 9.91 18.52
C ASP A 327 -15.63 11.20 19.33
N VAL A 328 -14.53 11.94 19.56
CA VAL A 328 -14.56 13.22 20.31
C VAL A 328 -15.39 14.29 19.59
N LEU A 329 -15.35 14.32 18.26
CA LEU A 329 -16.12 15.28 17.46
C LEU A 329 -17.57 14.84 17.22
N GLY A 330 -17.95 13.61 17.59
CA GLY A 330 -19.23 13.02 17.21
C GLY A 330 -19.38 12.84 15.69
N ALA A 331 -18.27 12.73 14.97
CA ALA A 331 -18.23 12.53 13.53
C ALA A 331 -18.16 11.04 13.20
N PRO A 332 -18.73 10.58 12.07
CA PRO A 332 -18.55 9.20 11.63
C PRO A 332 -17.07 8.92 11.35
N ALA A 333 -16.56 7.81 11.89
CA ALA A 333 -15.21 7.36 11.56
C ALA A 333 -15.13 7.04 10.05
N PRO A 334 -14.05 7.45 9.36
CA PRO A 334 -13.90 7.17 7.94
C PRO A 334 -13.71 5.66 7.73
N GLU A 335 -14.45 5.10 6.77
CA GLU A 335 -14.31 3.69 6.37
C GLU A 335 -12.94 3.40 5.72
N GLU A 336 -12.39 4.41 5.03
CA GLU A 336 -11.11 4.37 4.29
C GLU A 336 -10.11 5.43 4.80
N PRO A 337 -9.55 5.30 6.01
CA PRO A 337 -8.64 6.32 6.53
C PRO A 337 -7.38 6.45 5.66
N PHE A 338 -7.15 7.67 5.15
CA PHE A 338 -6.03 8.11 4.29
C PHE A 338 -5.97 7.45 2.91
N GLY A 339 -6.94 6.59 2.58
CA GLY A 339 -6.99 5.84 1.32
C GLY A 339 -5.82 4.86 1.14
N LEU A 340 -6.08 3.78 0.41
CA LEU A 340 -5.04 2.90 -0.11
C LEU A 340 -4.65 3.41 -1.49
N ALA A 341 -3.50 4.08 -1.60
CA ALA A 341 -2.98 4.47 -2.89
C ALA A 341 -2.14 3.32 -3.45
N ALA A 342 -2.63 2.68 -4.51
CA ALA A 342 -1.83 1.77 -5.32
C ALA A 342 -0.67 2.55 -5.96
N SER A 343 0.53 2.46 -5.39
CA SER A 343 1.76 3.00 -5.97
C SER A 343 2.48 1.89 -6.73
N GLY A 344 1.96 1.57 -7.91
CA GLY A 344 2.34 0.33 -8.59
C GLY A 344 1.81 -0.86 -7.79
N ALA A 345 2.66 -1.83 -7.47
CA ALA A 345 2.25 -3.05 -6.80
C ALA A 345 2.35 -3.02 -5.25
N ARG A 346 2.64 -1.86 -4.63
CA ARG A 346 2.52 -1.65 -3.17
C ARG A 346 1.26 -0.87 -2.82
N VAL A 347 0.42 -1.46 -1.97
CA VAL A 347 -0.64 -0.75 -1.24
C VAL A 347 0.03 0.09 -0.15
N ARG A 348 -0.18 1.40 -0.20
CA ARG A 348 0.36 2.33 0.81
C ARG A 348 -0.75 3.25 1.27
N ILE A 349 -0.78 3.52 2.57
CA ILE A 349 -1.56 4.60 3.16
C ILE A 349 -1.19 5.90 2.42
N GLY A 350 -2.19 6.64 1.94
CA GLY A 350 -1.97 7.92 1.27
C GLY A 350 -1.27 8.90 2.20
N ARG A 351 -0.07 9.35 1.81
CA ARG A 351 0.73 10.31 2.59
C ARG A 351 0.52 11.74 2.11
N GLY A 352 0.75 12.69 3.01
CA GLY A 352 0.70 14.11 2.74
C GLY A 352 -0.69 14.73 2.85
N THR A 353 -0.71 16.07 2.82
CA THR A 353 -1.93 16.89 3.00
C THR A 353 -3.00 16.67 1.94
N ARG A 354 -2.64 16.14 0.76
CA ARG A 354 -3.61 15.79 -0.30
C ARG A 354 -4.50 14.59 0.06
N ASN A 355 -4.03 13.72 0.93
CA ASN A 355 -4.76 12.54 1.40
C ASN A 355 -5.26 12.74 2.84
N ALA A 356 -5.37 14.00 3.28
CA ALA A 356 -5.82 14.30 4.63
C ALA A 356 -7.28 13.87 4.82
N ILE A 357 -7.55 13.22 5.95
CA ILE A 357 -8.91 12.89 6.37
C ILE A 357 -9.53 14.17 6.94
N ARG A 358 -10.79 14.42 6.57
CA ARG A 358 -11.56 15.52 7.13
C ARG A 358 -12.64 14.98 8.05
N LEU A 359 -12.68 15.50 9.26
CA LEU A 359 -13.75 15.26 10.23
C LEU A 359 -14.45 16.59 10.51
N ASP A 360 -15.77 16.62 10.33
CA ASP A 360 -16.63 17.74 10.66
C ASP A 360 -17.56 17.30 11.81
N GLY A 361 -17.54 18.02 12.92
CA GLY A 361 -18.31 17.67 14.12
C GLY A 361 -18.18 18.73 15.21
N ASN A 362 -19.18 18.83 16.09
CA ASN A 362 -19.22 19.82 17.18
C ASN A 362 -18.92 21.28 16.74
N GLY A 363 -19.37 21.66 15.53
CA GLY A 363 -19.19 23.02 14.99
C GLY A 363 -17.78 23.36 14.52
N VAL A 364 -16.86 22.39 14.51
CA VAL A 364 -15.49 22.56 14.04
C VAL A 364 -15.14 21.56 12.95
N ARG A 365 -14.07 21.86 12.21
CA ARG A 365 -13.47 20.98 11.21
C ARG A 365 -12.04 20.66 11.58
N VAL A 366 -11.67 19.39 11.57
CA VAL A 366 -10.30 18.93 11.76
C VAL A 366 -9.84 18.17 10.51
N ASP A 367 -8.78 18.66 9.87
CA ASP A 367 -8.06 17.92 8.83
C ASP A 367 -6.88 17.15 9.47
N ILE A 368 -6.77 15.84 9.22
CA ILE A 368 -5.72 14.94 9.74
C ILE A 368 -4.85 14.51 8.56
N ALA A 369 -3.57 14.87 8.55
CA ALA A 369 -2.63 14.48 7.49
C ALA A 369 -1.56 13.53 8.03
N TYR A 370 -1.35 12.39 7.36
CA TYR A 370 -0.31 11.40 7.67
C TYR A 370 0.99 11.66 6.87
N GLU A 371 2.14 11.68 7.54
CA GLU A 371 3.46 12.03 7.02
C GLU A 371 3.47 13.24 6.04
N PRO A 372 2.92 14.42 6.41
CA PRO A 372 3.03 15.61 5.58
C PRO A 372 4.49 16.06 5.43
N ARG A 373 4.84 16.54 4.24
CA ARG A 373 6.17 17.07 3.95
C ARG A 373 6.15 18.59 3.96
N PHE A 374 6.98 19.16 4.81
CA PHE A 374 7.27 20.59 4.84
C PHE A 374 8.68 20.83 4.27
N PRO A 375 8.82 21.55 3.15
CA PRO A 375 10.14 21.90 2.65
C PRO A 375 10.86 22.77 3.67
N GLY A 376 12.13 22.48 3.92
CA GLY A 376 12.97 23.32 4.76
C GLY A 376 13.48 24.54 3.97
N PRO A 377 13.85 25.64 4.64
CA PRO A 377 14.65 26.70 4.03
C PRO A 377 15.95 26.17 3.42
N PRO A 378 16.60 26.89 2.48
CA PRO A 378 17.92 26.52 1.96
C PRO A 378 18.92 26.24 3.09
N GLY A 379 19.58 25.09 3.05
CA GLY A 379 20.52 24.65 4.09
C GLY A 379 19.91 23.89 5.27
N LEU A 380 18.58 23.80 5.37
CA LEU A 380 17.88 23.04 6.41
C LEU A 380 17.16 21.81 5.87
N LEU A 381 17.03 20.78 6.71
CA LEU A 381 16.33 19.55 6.37
C LEU A 381 14.81 19.77 6.32
N ALA A 382 14.16 19.13 5.34
CA ALA A 382 12.70 19.09 5.26
C ALA A 382 12.10 18.37 6.49
N GLN A 383 11.02 18.91 7.04
CA GLN A 383 10.33 18.34 8.18
C GLN A 383 9.21 17.39 7.72
N ARG A 384 9.08 16.26 8.43
CA ARG A 384 8.07 15.22 8.17
C ARG A 384 7.58 14.62 9.49
N PRO A 385 6.65 15.31 10.20
CA PRO A 385 5.99 14.71 11.36
C PRO A 385 5.09 13.54 10.94
N ASP A 386 4.78 12.61 11.85
CA ASP A 386 3.91 11.48 11.53
C ASP A 386 2.45 11.92 11.31
N VAL A 387 1.91 12.77 12.17
CA VAL A 387 0.54 13.31 12.04
C VAL A 387 0.54 14.82 12.22
N LEU A 388 -0.17 15.50 11.33
CA LEU A 388 -0.54 16.90 11.48
C LEU A 388 -2.06 17.02 11.61
N LEU A 389 -2.51 17.64 12.68
CA LEU A 389 -3.88 18.06 12.89
C LEU A 389 -4.02 19.52 12.50
N THR A 390 -5.08 19.87 11.75
CA THR A 390 -5.42 21.26 11.41
C THR A 390 -6.86 21.53 11.81
N LEU A 391 -7.05 22.31 12.87
CA LEU A 391 -8.35 22.73 13.38
C LEU A 391 -8.79 24.03 12.72
N ARG A 392 -10.05 24.06 12.28
CA ARG A 392 -10.73 25.22 11.73
C ARG A 392 -12.05 25.38 12.44
N ALA A 393 -12.18 26.46 13.20
CA ALA A 393 -13.41 26.86 13.85
C ALA A 393 -13.89 28.22 13.30
N PRO A 394 -15.20 28.47 13.17
CA PRO A 394 -15.72 29.74 12.69
C PRO A 394 -15.21 30.92 13.54
N GLY A 395 -14.67 31.96 12.87
CA GLY A 395 -14.20 33.18 13.54
C GLY A 395 -12.89 33.04 14.33
N GLN A 396 -12.26 31.86 14.33
CA GLN A 396 -10.98 31.61 15.02
C GLN A 396 -9.82 31.43 14.04
N PRO A 397 -8.57 31.74 14.44
CA PRO A 397 -7.39 31.42 13.64
C PRO A 397 -7.25 29.90 13.44
N VAL A 398 -6.60 29.51 12.33
CA VAL A 398 -6.31 28.09 12.06
C VAL A 398 -5.24 27.59 13.02
N ARG A 399 -5.57 26.57 13.80
CA ARG A 399 -4.68 25.97 14.80
C ARG A 399 -4.13 24.65 14.29
N ARG A 400 -2.87 24.34 14.59
CA ARG A 400 -2.25 23.08 14.17
C ARG A 400 -1.47 22.42 15.28
N ALA A 401 -1.58 21.11 15.35
CA ALA A 401 -0.79 20.30 16.25
C ALA A 401 -0.12 19.14 15.54
N VAL A 402 1.03 18.73 16.06
CA VAL A 402 1.77 17.56 15.61
C VAL A 402 1.61 16.43 16.61
N LEU A 403 1.32 15.23 16.12
CA LEU A 403 1.44 14.00 16.89
C LEU A 403 2.49 13.11 16.21
N ASP A 404 3.50 12.68 16.94
CA ASP A 404 4.63 11.91 16.41
C ASP A 404 4.75 10.59 17.16
N ALA A 405 4.61 9.47 16.46
CA ALA A 405 4.57 8.15 17.07
C ALA A 405 5.98 7.58 17.23
N LYS A 406 6.36 7.33 18.48
CA LYS A 406 7.70 6.86 18.85
C LYS A 406 7.58 5.54 19.58
N TYR A 407 7.95 4.46 18.91
CA TYR A 407 8.02 3.11 19.51
C TYR A 407 9.20 2.92 20.50
N ARG A 408 9.86 4.00 20.92
CA ARG A 408 10.95 3.96 21.91
C ARG A 408 10.51 4.55 23.23
N ARG A 409 10.96 3.93 24.33
CA ARG A 409 10.72 4.38 25.70
C ARG A 409 11.99 4.22 26.53
N ASP A 410 12.35 5.25 27.28
CA ASP A 410 13.38 5.24 28.31
C ASP A 410 12.72 4.91 29.65
N ASP A 411 13.08 3.73 30.15
CA ASP A 411 12.57 3.16 31.41
C ASP A 411 13.58 3.33 32.57
N SER A 412 14.67 4.09 32.34
CA SER A 412 15.71 4.25 33.35
C SER A 412 15.22 5.03 34.56
N THR A 413 15.74 4.69 35.73
CA THR A 413 15.45 5.38 36.99
C THR A 413 15.83 6.86 36.91
N ALA A 414 16.96 7.19 36.26
CA ALA A 414 17.40 8.57 36.05
C ALA A 414 16.39 9.37 35.22
N TYR A 415 15.85 8.78 34.16
CA TYR A 415 14.82 9.41 33.34
C TYR A 415 13.54 9.63 34.16
N ALA A 416 13.07 8.61 34.88
CA ALA A 416 11.87 8.70 35.71
C ALA A 416 11.99 9.77 36.81
N MET A 417 13.16 9.93 37.45
CA MET A 417 13.40 11.01 38.42
C MET A 417 13.32 12.39 37.77
N ARG A 418 13.84 12.55 36.55
CA ARG A 418 13.85 13.82 35.82
C ARG A 418 12.47 14.21 35.30
N HIS A 419 11.71 13.25 34.79
CA HIS A 419 10.46 13.49 34.07
C HIS A 419 9.21 13.10 34.87
N GLY A 420 9.35 12.42 36.00
CA GLY A 420 8.25 11.93 36.85
C GLY A 420 7.58 10.65 36.33
N ALA A 421 8.03 10.09 35.20
CA ALA A 421 7.57 8.83 34.62
C ALA A 421 8.56 8.35 33.55
N ALA A 422 8.46 7.08 33.15
CA ALA A 422 9.06 6.60 31.91
C ALA A 422 8.44 7.32 30.70
N GLY A 423 9.20 7.46 29.62
CA GLY A 423 8.77 8.31 28.51
C GLY A 423 9.57 8.11 27.22
N PRO A 424 9.23 8.82 26.14
CA PRO A 424 10.02 8.80 24.92
C PRO A 424 11.44 9.34 25.17
N PRO A 425 12.48 8.85 24.48
CA PRO A 425 13.85 9.36 24.63
C PRO A 425 13.93 10.88 24.46
N GLU A 426 14.85 11.56 25.15
CA GLU A 426 14.97 13.03 25.08
C GLU A 426 15.17 13.55 23.64
N ALA A 427 15.90 12.82 22.80
CA ALA A 427 16.06 13.15 21.39
C ALA A 427 14.72 13.20 20.63
N ALA A 428 13.77 12.32 21.00
CA ALA A 428 12.43 12.32 20.41
C ALA A 428 11.58 13.50 20.90
N LEU A 429 11.77 13.96 22.15
CA LEU A 429 11.17 15.22 22.60
C LEU A 429 11.78 16.43 21.88
N GLY A 430 13.09 16.38 21.59
CA GLY A 430 13.78 17.38 20.77
C GLY A 430 13.23 17.48 19.34
N ASP A 431 12.83 16.37 18.73
CA ASP A 431 12.15 16.39 17.43
C ASP A 431 10.85 17.21 17.46
N LEU A 432 10.09 17.17 18.57
CA LEU A 432 8.84 17.93 18.72
C LEU A 432 9.10 19.44 18.79
N HIS A 433 10.14 19.86 19.51
CA HIS A 433 10.60 21.26 19.51
C HIS A 433 10.97 21.69 18.08
N ARG A 434 11.71 20.85 17.37
CA ARG A 434 12.07 21.11 15.96
C ARG A 434 10.83 21.26 15.08
N TYR A 435 9.82 20.41 15.22
CA TYR A 435 8.60 20.54 14.42
C TYR A 435 7.82 21.80 14.72
N ARG A 436 7.66 22.14 16.00
CA ARG A 436 6.97 23.37 16.41
C ARG A 436 7.64 24.61 15.82
N ASP A 437 8.97 24.67 15.88
CA ASP A 437 9.72 25.87 15.53
C ASP A 437 10.10 25.94 14.04
N ALA A 438 10.28 24.80 13.36
CA ALA A 438 10.72 24.76 11.95
C ALA A 438 9.58 24.60 10.92
N ILE A 439 8.36 24.26 11.35
CA ILE A 439 7.19 24.24 10.46
C ILE A 439 6.56 25.64 10.48
N VAL A 440 6.95 26.45 9.51
CA VAL A 440 6.61 27.89 9.42
C VAL A 440 5.81 28.23 8.16
N ASN A 441 5.14 29.39 8.17
CA ASN A 441 4.52 29.97 6.97
C ASN A 441 5.58 30.62 6.06
N LYS A 442 5.15 31.35 5.02
CA LYS A 442 6.08 31.99 4.08
C LYS A 442 6.82 33.16 4.72
N GLU A 443 6.22 33.75 5.74
CA GLU A 443 6.69 34.87 6.52
C GLU A 443 7.64 34.44 7.65
N GLY A 444 7.83 33.12 7.85
CA GLY A 444 8.71 32.55 8.86
C GLY A 444 8.05 32.38 10.24
N GLU A 445 6.75 32.59 10.35
CA GLU A 445 6.01 32.43 11.61
C GLU A 445 5.64 30.95 11.86
N PRO A 446 5.79 30.43 13.08
CA PRO A 446 5.42 29.07 13.43
C PRO A 446 3.95 28.76 13.14
N LEU A 447 3.70 27.65 12.44
CA LEU A 447 2.34 27.19 12.12
C LEU A 447 1.79 26.19 13.13
N VAL A 448 2.66 25.57 13.93
CA VAL A 448 2.34 24.51 14.89
C VAL A 448 2.39 25.08 16.30
N GLU A 449 1.28 24.98 17.02
CA GLU A 449 1.16 25.50 18.40
C GLU A 449 1.38 24.42 19.46
N ALA A 450 1.15 23.15 19.10
CA ALA A 450 1.30 22.03 20.01
C ALA A 450 1.95 20.83 19.32
N ALA A 451 2.77 20.08 20.05
CA ALA A 451 3.38 18.85 19.56
C ALA A 451 3.46 17.79 20.67
N ALA A 452 3.04 16.56 20.39
CA ALA A 452 3.13 15.47 21.35
C ALA A 452 3.73 14.21 20.76
N ALA A 453 4.57 13.54 21.54
CA ALA A 453 5.04 12.20 21.23
C ALA A 453 4.00 11.17 21.71
N LEU A 454 3.50 10.34 20.80
CA LEU A 454 2.73 9.14 21.13
C LEU A 454 3.74 8.02 21.40
N PHE A 455 3.66 7.36 22.56
CA PHE A 455 4.64 6.32 22.90
C PHE A 455 4.00 5.13 23.63
N PRO A 456 4.54 3.91 23.45
CA PRO A 456 3.94 2.71 24.02
C PRO A 456 4.19 2.66 25.53
N PHE A 457 3.18 2.98 26.34
CA PHE A 457 3.27 2.92 27.79
C PHE A 457 1.88 2.73 28.40
N HIS A 458 1.75 1.71 29.25
CA HIS A 458 0.57 1.51 30.10
C HIS A 458 0.69 2.46 31.29
N ALA A 459 0.05 3.63 31.19
CA ALA A 459 0.24 4.71 32.15
C ALA A 459 -0.69 4.55 33.36
N THR A 460 -0.13 4.69 34.55
CA THR A 460 -0.91 4.82 35.79
C THR A 460 -1.54 6.21 35.89
N PRO A 461 -2.61 6.40 36.69
CA PRO A 461 -3.21 7.72 36.90
C PRO A 461 -2.22 8.80 37.38
N THR A 462 -1.16 8.40 38.07
CA THR A 462 -0.08 9.30 38.52
C THR A 462 0.71 9.94 37.37
N PHE A 463 0.60 9.44 36.13
CA PHE A 463 1.25 10.03 34.96
C PHE A 463 0.81 11.48 34.70
N GLU A 464 -0.37 11.88 35.17
CA GLU A 464 -0.85 13.27 35.12
C GLU A 464 0.10 14.25 35.82
N ASN A 465 0.79 13.77 36.86
CA ASN A 465 1.76 14.56 37.60
C ASN A 465 3.16 14.56 36.95
N SER A 466 3.37 13.80 35.88
CA SER A 466 4.65 13.80 35.17
C SER A 466 4.91 15.17 34.52
N ARG A 467 6.18 15.50 34.34
CA ARG A 467 6.58 16.68 33.55
C ARG A 467 6.21 16.49 32.09
N LEU A 468 6.18 15.25 31.60
CA LEU A 468 5.81 14.92 30.22
C LEU A 468 4.37 15.30 29.88
N TRP A 469 3.43 15.08 30.81
CA TRP A 469 2.04 15.47 30.64
C TRP A 469 1.85 16.98 30.87
N ARG A 470 2.39 17.50 31.98
CA ARG A 470 2.20 18.91 32.37
C ARG A 470 2.83 19.91 31.40
N ALA A 471 3.90 19.51 30.70
CA ALA A 471 4.57 20.36 29.72
C ALA A 471 3.66 20.77 28.55
N HIS A 472 2.61 19.99 28.24
CA HIS A 472 1.62 20.36 27.22
C HIS A 472 0.96 21.71 27.54
N ALA A 473 0.55 21.91 28.79
CA ALA A 473 -0.13 23.15 29.21
C ALA A 473 0.84 24.35 29.30
N THR A 474 2.11 24.12 29.60
CA THR A 474 3.08 25.21 29.81
C THR A 474 3.73 25.65 28.51
N VAL A 475 4.23 24.72 27.69
CA VAL A 475 5.07 24.99 26.51
C VAL A 475 4.51 24.41 25.20
N GLY A 476 3.33 23.77 25.25
CA GLY A 476 2.71 23.15 24.07
C GLY A 476 3.40 21.86 23.61
N ILE A 477 4.35 21.32 24.38
CA ILE A 477 5.11 20.12 24.03
C ILE A 477 5.05 19.11 25.16
N GLY A 478 4.88 17.83 24.83
CA GLY A 478 4.92 16.77 25.83
C GLY A 478 4.78 15.37 25.24
N ALA A 479 4.34 14.42 26.06
CA ALA A 479 4.13 13.04 25.63
C ALA A 479 2.73 12.53 26.02
N VAL A 480 2.22 11.60 25.22
CA VAL A 480 0.90 10.97 25.38
C VAL A 480 1.12 9.45 25.32
N PRO A 481 0.90 8.74 26.44
CA PRO A 481 0.89 7.28 26.45
C PRO A 481 -0.19 6.75 25.52
N LEU A 482 0.15 5.77 24.69
CA LEU A 482 -0.79 5.18 23.75
C LEU A 482 -0.45 3.72 23.47
N VAL A 483 -1.36 2.82 23.85
CA VAL A 483 -1.31 1.36 23.64
C VAL A 483 -2.72 0.83 23.33
N PRO A 484 -2.85 -0.35 22.71
CA PRO A 484 -4.17 -0.94 22.45
C PRO A 484 -5.02 -1.04 23.71
N GLY A 485 -6.28 -0.63 23.62
CA GLY A 485 -7.22 -0.63 24.74
C GLY A 485 -7.11 0.55 25.71
N GLU A 486 -6.07 1.39 25.62
CA GLU A 486 -5.88 2.55 26.51
C GLU A 486 -5.69 3.84 25.70
N ASP A 487 -6.77 4.54 25.40
CA ASP A 487 -6.78 5.79 24.62
C ASP A 487 -7.18 7.04 25.42
N GLU A 488 -7.42 6.90 26.72
CA GLU A 488 -7.89 7.99 27.58
C GLU A 488 -6.92 9.20 27.58
N TRP A 489 -5.61 8.97 27.62
CA TRP A 489 -4.62 10.05 27.56
C TRP A 489 -4.66 10.81 26.24
N LEU A 490 -4.85 10.10 25.13
CA LEU A 490 -4.98 10.70 23.81
C LEU A 490 -6.29 11.50 23.72
N ARG A 491 -7.40 10.94 24.21
CA ARG A 491 -8.69 11.62 24.29
C ARG A 491 -8.59 12.91 25.10
N ARG A 492 -8.00 12.86 26.29
CA ARG A 492 -7.78 14.04 27.15
C ARG A 492 -6.91 15.09 26.47
N TRP A 493 -5.84 14.68 25.79
CA TRP A 493 -4.96 15.59 25.05
C TRP A 493 -5.73 16.28 23.91
N ILE A 494 -6.49 15.51 23.12
CA ILE A 494 -7.33 16.05 22.04
C ILE A 494 -8.36 17.04 22.57
N LEU A 495 -9.10 16.69 23.63
CA LEU A 495 -10.11 17.56 24.23
C LEU A 495 -9.50 18.88 24.74
N THR A 496 -8.33 18.80 25.38
CA THR A 496 -7.59 19.97 25.86
C THR A 496 -7.15 20.85 24.69
N TRP A 497 -6.60 20.23 23.64
CA TRP A 497 -6.21 20.95 22.43
C TRP A 497 -7.41 21.61 21.76
N LEU A 498 -8.53 20.91 21.56
CA LEU A 498 -9.74 21.50 20.97
C LEU A 498 -10.27 22.68 21.78
N SER A 499 -10.26 22.58 23.12
CA SER A 499 -10.81 23.58 24.04
C SER A 499 -9.93 24.81 24.26
N ASN A 500 -8.64 24.74 23.89
CA ASN A 500 -7.73 25.88 23.98
C ASN A 500 -8.09 26.94 22.92
N ASP A 501 -9.15 27.72 23.15
CA ASP A 501 -9.33 29.01 22.49
C ASP A 501 -8.04 29.80 22.70
N GLY A 502 -7.50 30.41 21.64
CA GLY A 502 -6.22 31.14 21.63
C GLY A 502 -6.15 32.39 22.53
N ARG A 503 -6.70 32.35 23.75
CA ARG A 503 -6.51 33.32 24.84
C ARG A 503 -5.09 33.18 25.40
N ARG A 504 -4.11 33.48 24.57
CA ARG A 504 -2.81 34.03 24.97
C ARG A 504 -2.56 35.23 24.07
N SER A 505 -3.29 36.31 24.34
CA SER A 505 -2.93 37.68 24.01
C SER A 505 -3.36 38.56 25.16
#